data_AF-A0AAW2BA70-F1
#
_entry.id   AF-A0AAW2BA70-F1
#
_cell.length_a   1.000
_cell.length_b   1.000
_cell.length_c   1.000
_cell.angle_alpha   90.00
_cell.angle_beta   90.00
_cell.angle_gamma   90.00
#
_symmetry.space_group_name_H-M   'P 1'
#
loop_
_entity.id
_entity.type
_entity.pdbx_description
1 polymer ?
#
loop_
_entity_poly.entity_id
_entity_poly.type
_entity_poly.pdbx_seq_one_letter_code
_entity_poly.pdbx_strand_id
1 'polypeptide(L)' 'IFNDPIYGHIELDPLLMEIIDTPQFQRLRHIKQLGGTYLVYPGATHTRFQHALG' A
#
# COMPACT_ATOMS: atom_id res chain seq x y z
N ILE A 1 -0.69 13.57 -5.38
CA ILE A 1 0.70 13.26 -4.98
C ILE A 1 0.65 12.41 -3.71
N PHE A 2 1.20 11.20 -3.76
CA PHE A 2 1.40 10.33 -2.60
C PHE A 2 2.84 10.45 -2.11
N ASN A 3 3.07 10.39 -0.79
CA ASN A 3 4.41 10.33 -0.23
C ASN A 3 4.68 8.89 0.21
N ASP A 4 5.55 8.20 -0.51
CA ASP A 4 5.98 6.83 -0.25
C ASP A 4 7.40 6.83 0.36
N PRO A 5 7.67 6.03 1.40
CA PRO A 5 8.98 6.00 2.06
C PRO A 5 10.11 5.41 1.20
N ILE A 6 9.80 4.70 0.10
CA ILE A 6 10.79 4.09 -0.80
C ILE A 6 11.03 5.00 -2.01
N TYR A 7 9.96 5.51 -2.63
CA TYR A 7 10.05 6.29 -3.88
C TYR A 7 9.89 7.80 -3.70
N GLY A 8 9.59 8.28 -2.50
CA GLY A 8 9.32 9.70 -2.24
C GLY A 8 7.97 10.14 -2.79
N HIS A 9 7.93 11.29 -3.46
CA HIS A 9 6.69 11.81 -4.04
C HIS A 9 6.31 11.09 -5.33
N ILE A 10 5.17 10.41 -5.33
CA ILE A 10 4.60 9.71 -6.49
C ILE A 10 3.41 10.53 -7.00
N GLU A 11 3.43 10.83 -8.30
CA GLU A 11 2.28 11.36 -9.03
C GLU A 11 1.50 10.20 -9.64
N LEU A 12 0.17 10.25 -9.50
CA LEU A 12 -0.72 9.21 -10.00
C LEU A 12 -1.66 9.81 -11.04
N ASP A 13 -1.85 9.07 -12.12
CA ASP A 13 -2.83 9.39 -13.15
C ASP A 13 -4.26 9.40 -12.55
N PRO A 14 -5.16 10.30 -12.99
CA PRO A 14 -6.55 10.33 -12.52
C PRO A 14 -7.28 8.99 -12.63
N LEU A 15 -7.03 8.19 -13.67
CA LEU A 15 -7.62 6.86 -13.82
C LEU A 15 -7.16 5.90 -12.71
N LEU A 16 -5.90 5.98 -12.32
CA LEU A 16 -5.37 5.18 -11.22
C LEU A 16 -6.02 5.59 -9.90
N MET A 17 -6.26 6.88 -9.68
CA MET A 17 -6.96 7.37 -8.50
C MET A 17 -8.38 6.79 -8.40
N GLU A 18 -9.13 6.74 -9.50
CA GLU A 18 -10.47 6.14 -9.53
C GLU A 18 -10.44 4.65 -9.13
N ILE A 19 -9.45 3.89 -9.62
CA ILE A 19 -9.29 2.48 -9.26
C ILE A 19 -8.88 2.33 -7.79
N ILE A 20 -7.94 3.15 -7.32
CA ILE A 20 -7.44 3.13 -5.95
C ILE A 20 -8.56 3.40 -4.96
N ASP A 21 -9.48 4.31 -5.27
CA ASP A 21 -10.58 4.70 -4.39
C ASP A 21 -11.76 3.71 -4.37
N THR A 22 -11.64 2.57 -5.05
CA THR A 22 -12.62 1.49 -4.96
C THR A 22 -12.49 0.67 -3.66
N PRO A 23 -13.59 0.12 -3.10
CA PRO A 23 -13.54 -0.78 -1.95
C PRO A 23 -12.62 -1.99 -2.16
N GLN A 24 -12.54 -2.49 -3.40
CA GLN A 24 -11.73 -3.65 -3.79
C GLN A 24 -10.24 -3.37 -3.61
N PHE A 25 -9.78 -2.17 -4.00
CA PHE A 25 -8.38 -1.78 -3.83
C PHE A 25 -8.10 -1.34 -2.39
N GLN A 26 -8.99 -0.55 -1.77
CA GLN A 26 -8.84 -0.12 -0.37
C GLN A 26 -8.78 -1.30 0.62
N ARG A 27 -9.42 -2.44 0.30
CA ARG A 27 -9.29 -3.69 1.07
C ARG A 27 -7.84 -4.10 1.33
N LEU A 28 -6.91 -3.78 0.42
CA LEU A 28 -5.50 -4.13 0.55
C LEU A 28 -4.83 -3.48 1.78
N ARG A 29 -5.42 -2.43 2.37
CA ARG A 29 -4.93 -1.81 3.62
C ARG A 29 -5.00 -2.76 4.81
N HIS A 30 -5.86 -3.78 4.75
CA HIS A 30 -6.08 -4.72 5.85
C HIS A 30 -5.31 -6.04 5.66
N ILE A 31 -4.50 -6.15 4.61
CA ILE A 31 -3.72 -7.37 4.32
C ILE A 31 -2.24 -7.04 4.51
N LYS A 32 -1.60 -7.68 5.48
CA LYS A 32 -0.14 -7.58 5.67
C LYS A 32 0.59 -8.18 4.48
N GLN A 33 1.60 -7.49 3.97
CA GLN A 33 2.41 -7.99 2.84
C GLN A 33 3.05 -9.34 3.16
N LEU A 34 3.58 -9.49 4.38
CA LEU A 34 4.35 -10.67 4.80
C LEU A 34 3.60 -11.57 5.80
N GLY A 35 2.26 -11.49 5.84
CA GLY A 35 1.44 -12.33 6.73
C GLY A 35 1.87 -12.22 8.20
N GLY A 36 2.13 -13.36 8.84
CA GLY A 36 2.52 -13.45 10.26
C GLY A 36 3.96 -12.99 10.58
N THR A 37 4.75 -12.59 9.58
CA THR A 37 6.15 -12.19 9.78
C THR A 37 6.31 -11.04 10.78
N TYR A 38 5.31 -10.17 10.93
CA TYR A 38 5.33 -9.08 11.91
C TYR A 38 5.42 -9.56 13.37
N LEU A 39 5.10 -10.83 13.65
CA LEU A 39 5.22 -11.44 14.98
C LEU A 39 6.68 -11.73 15.36
N VAL A 40 7.57 -11.82 14.37
CA VAL A 40 9.01 -12.07 14.56
C VAL A 40 9.81 -10.80 14.24
N TYR A 41 9.40 -10.07 13.20
CA TYR A 41 10.01 -8.82 12.77
C TYR A 41 9.00 -7.67 12.95
N PRO A 42 9.01 -6.96 14.09
CA PRO A 42 7.98 -5.97 14.41
C PRO A 42 7.92 -4.81 13.42
N GLY A 43 8.97 -4.57 12.64
CA GLY A 43 8.99 -3.60 11.53
C GLY A 43 8.25 -4.04 10.26
N ALA A 44 7.88 -5.32 10.12
CA ALA A 44 7.14 -5.85 8.97
C ALA A 44 5.64 -5.49 9.01
N THR A 45 5.34 -4.22 9.26
CA THR A 45 3.97 -3.70 9.45
C THR A 45 3.27 -3.36 8.13
N HIS A 46 4.02 -3.27 7.04
CA HIS A 46 3.57 -2.86 5.72
C HIS A 46 2.43 -3.74 5.16
N THR A 47 1.57 -3.10 4.38
CA THR A 47 0.36 -3.71 3.82
C THR A 47 0.48 -3.90 2.31
N ARG A 48 -0.40 -4.72 1.73
CA ARG A 48 -0.49 -4.90 0.28
C ARG A 48 -0.85 -3.61 -0.44
N PHE A 49 -1.53 -2.67 0.22
CA PHE A 49 -1.95 -1.40 -0.37
C PHE A 49 -0.75 -0.55 -0.81
N GLN A 50 0.13 -0.20 0.13
CA GLN A 50 1.28 0.66 -0.19
C GLN A 50 2.27 -0.03 -1.14
N HIS A 51 2.41 -1.35 -1.02
CA HIS A 51 3.23 -2.12 -1.95
C HIS A 51 2.63 -2.19 -3.37
N ALA A 52 1.31 -2.09 -3.54
CA ALA A 52 0.70 -2.05 -4.87
C ALA A 52 0.74 -0.65 -5.51
N LEU A 53 0.99 0.41 -4.72
CA LEU A 53 1.17 1.77 -5.22
C LEU A 53 2.60 2.03 -5.75
N GLY A 54 3.59 1.31 -5.21
CA GLY A 54 5.01 1.42 -5.58
C GLY A 54 5.48 0.26 -6.44
#